data_AF-A0A1E2WJ37-F1
#
_entry.id   AF-A0A1E2WJ37-F1
#
_cell.length_a   1.000
_cell.length_b   1.000
_cell.length_c   1.000
_cell.angle_alpha   90.00
_cell.angle_beta   90.00
_cell.angle_gamma   90.00
#
_symmetry.space_group_name_H-M   'P 1'
#
loop_
_entity.id
_entity.type
_entity.pdbx_description
1 polymer ?
#
loop_
_entity_poly.entity_id
_entity_poly.type
_entity_poly.pdbx_seq_one_letter_code
_entity_poly.pdbx_strand_id
1 'polypeptide(L)'
;MTKTVPMIRTLQHLGATREDIIAFIKKAKTKKTSPKLDVCKNFDNTKLKPVLPDDALIAVILFAGGGGIEAGMVEAGIRPVIAVEFDPTKPELSRAIAFTHHHNFSEYGCRIIQLTVQEVAQSGFLGFPRRPDYLHASPVCANVSLAHTAKAGKGIETAD
;
A
#
# COMPACT_ATOMS: atom_id res chain seq x y z
N MET A 1 -5.68 -24.94 3.23
CA MET A 1 -6.38 -24.62 4.49
C MET A 1 -7.85 -25.02 4.35
N THR A 2 -8.28 -26.22 4.75
CA THR A 2 -9.68 -26.67 4.53
C THR A 2 -10.16 -27.75 5.53
N LYS A 3 -9.74 -27.75 6.80
CA LYS A 3 -10.12 -28.82 7.76
C LYS A 3 -10.73 -28.38 9.10
N THR A 4 -10.93 -27.09 9.34
CA THR A 4 -11.34 -26.62 10.69
C THR A 4 -12.84 -26.76 10.95
N VAL A 5 -13.69 -26.45 9.96
CA VAL A 5 -15.16 -26.47 10.11
C VAL A 5 -15.72 -27.88 10.29
N PRO A 6 -15.30 -28.92 9.54
CA PRO A 6 -15.76 -30.29 9.77
C PRO A 6 -15.39 -30.83 11.16
N MET A 7 -14.22 -30.44 11.69
CA MET A 7 -13.75 -30.87 13.00
C MET A 7 -14.53 -30.23 14.14
N ILE A 8 -14.90 -28.95 14.02
CA ILE A 8 -15.76 -28.27 15.01
C ILE A 8 -17.13 -28.96 15.08
N ARG A 9 -17.73 -29.32 13.94
CA ARG A 9 -19.02 -30.06 13.92
C ARG A 9 -18.93 -31.43 14.56
N THR A 10 -17.78 -32.10 14.39
CA THR A 10 -17.52 -33.40 15.03
C THR A 10 -17.42 -33.25 16.56
N LEU A 11 -16.69 -32.24 17.04
CA LEU A 11 -16.58 -31.94 18.47
C LEU A 11 -17.94 -31.60 19.10
N GLN A 12 -18.79 -30.87 18.38
CA GLN A 12 -20.16 -30.58 18.82
C GLN A 12 -21.01 -31.86 18.91
N HIS A 13 -20.90 -32.78 17.95
CA HIS A 13 -21.60 -34.08 17.99
C HIS A 13 -21.12 -34.98 19.15
N LEU A 14 -19.86 -34.85 19.54
CA LEU A 14 -19.27 -35.59 20.67
C LEU A 14 -19.57 -34.94 22.04
N GLY A 15 -20.40 -33.89 22.08
CA GLY A 15 -20.78 -33.21 23.32
C GLY A 15 -19.69 -32.34 23.93
N ALA A 16 -18.70 -31.92 23.14
CA ALA A 16 -17.63 -31.04 23.63
C ALA A 16 -18.22 -29.70 24.13
N THR A 17 -17.68 -29.21 25.24
CA THR A 17 -18.12 -27.95 25.81
C THR A 17 -17.71 -26.77 24.92
N ARG A 18 -18.33 -25.61 25.13
CA ARG A 18 -18.00 -24.39 24.39
C ARG A 18 -16.53 -24.01 24.58
N GLU A 19 -16.01 -24.24 25.79
CA GLU A 19 -14.64 -23.98 26.20
C GLU A 19 -13.65 -24.87 25.43
N ASP A 20 -13.98 -26.14 25.22
CA ASP A 20 -13.16 -27.09 24.46
C ASP A 20 -13.06 -26.69 22.99
N ILE A 21 -14.17 -26.27 22.40
CA ILE A 21 -14.21 -25.80 20.99
C ILE A 21 -13.38 -24.52 20.84
N ILE A 22 -13.49 -23.59 21.80
CA ILE A 22 -12.68 -22.35 21.81
C ILE A 22 -11.18 -22.68 21.94
N ALA A 23 -10.82 -23.60 22.83
CA ALA A 23 -9.44 -24.06 23.01
C ALA A 23 -8.90 -24.72 21.73
N PHE A 24 -9.72 -25.55 21.06
CA PHE A 24 -9.38 -26.15 19.77
C PHE A 24 -9.13 -25.11 18.68
N ILE A 25 -10.00 -24.11 18.54
CA ILE A 25 -9.84 -23.02 17.55
C ILE A 25 -8.58 -22.21 17.85
N LYS A 26 -8.34 -21.86 19.13
CA LYS A 26 -7.13 -21.14 19.54
C LYS A 26 -5.87 -21.96 19.20
N LYS A 27 -5.89 -23.26 19.48
CA LYS A 27 -4.78 -24.20 19.16
C LYS A 27 -4.56 -24.36 17.66
N ALA A 28 -5.63 -24.39 16.86
CA ALA A 28 -5.55 -24.46 15.41
C ALA A 28 -5.01 -23.15 14.80
N LYS A 29 -5.29 -22.00 15.42
CA LYS A 29 -4.71 -20.70 15.05
C LYS A 29 -3.23 -20.58 15.45
N THR A 30 -2.75 -21.33 16.45
CA THR A 30 -1.38 -21.20 16.96
C THR A 30 -0.32 -22.10 16.31
N LYS A 31 -0.65 -22.99 15.34
CA LYS A 31 0.39 -23.77 14.62
C LYS A 31 0.20 -23.83 13.10
N LYS A 32 0.84 -22.90 12.41
CA LYS A 32 2.14 -23.13 11.75
C LYS A 32 2.72 -21.74 11.46
N THR A 33 3.61 -21.25 12.32
CA THR A 33 4.81 -20.60 11.78
C THR A 33 5.49 -21.68 10.96
N SER A 34 5.11 -21.80 9.69
CA SER A 34 6.07 -22.28 8.70
C SER A 34 7.38 -21.53 8.96
N PRO A 35 8.56 -22.14 8.77
CA PRO A 35 9.74 -21.33 8.55
C PRO A 35 9.26 -20.25 7.57
N LYS A 36 9.43 -18.97 7.90
CA LYS A 36 9.27 -17.96 6.86
C LYS A 36 10.23 -18.47 5.79
N LEU A 37 9.69 -19.05 4.72
CA LEU A 37 10.41 -19.06 3.47
C LEU A 37 10.57 -17.56 3.31
N ASP A 38 11.75 -17.06 3.64
CA ASP A 38 12.11 -15.70 3.31
C ASP A 38 12.18 -15.74 1.78
N VAL A 39 11.02 -15.68 1.13
CA VAL A 39 10.89 -15.60 -0.32
C VAL A 39 11.70 -14.38 -0.78
N CYS A 40 11.82 -13.37 0.09
CA CYS A 40 12.65 -12.18 -0.07
C CYS A 40 14.17 -12.41 0.06
N LYS A 41 14.68 -13.55 0.56
CA LYS A 41 16.13 -13.81 0.65
C LYS A 41 16.75 -14.27 -0.67
N ASN A 42 15.94 -14.80 -1.58
CA ASN A 42 16.40 -15.28 -2.89
C ASN A 42 16.17 -14.27 -4.02
N PHE A 43 15.51 -13.14 -3.72
CA PHE A 43 15.47 -11.98 -4.60
C PHE A 43 16.70 -11.13 -4.28
N ASP A 44 17.84 -11.49 -4.90
CA ASP A 44 18.98 -10.58 -4.99
C ASP A 44 18.65 -9.44 -5.98
N ASN A 45 17.66 -8.63 -5.61
CA ASN A 45 17.22 -7.45 -6.37
C ASN A 45 18.19 -6.27 -6.17
N THR A 46 19.31 -6.48 -5.48
CA THR A 46 20.31 -5.46 -5.23
C THR A 46 21.23 -5.22 -6.42
N LYS A 47 21.22 -6.11 -7.42
CA LYS A 47 22.26 -6.07 -8.45
C LYS A 47 22.00 -5.14 -9.63
N LEU A 48 20.76 -4.79 -9.96
CA LEU A 48 20.48 -3.91 -11.10
C LEU A 48 19.20 -3.11 -10.85
N LYS A 49 19.33 -1.97 -10.18
CA LYS A 49 18.31 -0.93 -10.31
C LYS A 49 18.33 -0.43 -11.77
N PRO A 50 17.17 -0.22 -12.43
CA PRO A 50 17.16 0.23 -13.81
C PRO A 50 17.96 1.52 -14.00
N VAL A 51 18.72 1.63 -15.09
CA VAL A 51 19.40 2.89 -15.44
C VAL A 51 18.55 3.60 -16.47
N LEU A 52 18.11 4.81 -16.16
CA LEU A 52 17.31 5.63 -17.05
C LEU A 52 18.21 6.54 -17.90
N PRO A 53 17.95 6.68 -19.21
CA PRO A 53 18.68 7.62 -20.05
C PRO A 53 18.39 9.07 -19.61
N ASP A 54 19.30 10.00 -19.87
CA ASP A 54 19.17 11.39 -19.40
C ASP A 54 17.87 12.05 -19.89
N ASP A 55 17.41 11.72 -21.09
CA ASP A 55 16.19 12.20 -21.74
C ASP A 55 14.93 11.37 -21.44
N ALA A 56 14.97 10.48 -20.44
CA ALA A 56 13.80 9.71 -20.02
C ALA A 56 12.60 10.62 -19.71
N LEU A 57 11.40 10.17 -20.12
CA LEU A 57 10.12 10.82 -19.84
C LEU A 57 9.98 11.07 -18.35
N ILE A 58 9.44 12.22 -17.97
CA ILE A 58 9.33 12.59 -16.56
C ILE A 58 7.90 12.47 -16.04
N ALA A 59 7.77 11.98 -14.81
CA ALA A 59 6.50 11.80 -14.14
C ALA A 59 6.39 12.66 -12.87
N VAL A 60 5.20 13.22 -12.65
CA VAL A 60 4.78 13.78 -11.37
C VAL A 60 3.73 12.85 -10.77
N ILE A 61 3.87 12.55 -9.48
CA ILE A 61 2.99 11.64 -8.75
C ILE A 61 2.34 12.37 -7.59
N LEU A 62 1.01 12.43 -7.60
CA LEU A 62 0.20 12.88 -6.48
C LEU A 62 -0.36 11.67 -5.73
N PHE A 63 -0.34 11.70 -4.39
CA PHE A 63 -0.73 10.58 -3.54
C PHE A 63 0.20 9.35 -3.76
N ALA A 64 1.51 9.58 -3.65
CA ALA A 64 2.54 8.62 -4.02
C ALA A 64 2.58 7.36 -3.13
N GLY A 65 2.14 7.47 -1.88
CA GLY A 65 2.28 6.41 -0.89
C GLY A 65 3.73 5.91 -0.81
N GLY A 66 3.90 4.59 -0.78
CA GLY A 66 5.21 3.94 -0.70
C GLY A 66 6.01 3.88 -2.01
N GLY A 67 5.51 4.44 -3.11
CA GLY A 67 6.21 4.45 -4.40
C GLY A 67 5.97 3.24 -5.30
N GLY A 68 4.81 2.58 -5.17
CA GLY A 68 4.50 1.37 -5.94
C GLY A 68 4.34 1.62 -7.44
N ILE A 69 3.78 2.76 -7.81
CA ILE A 69 3.63 3.16 -9.22
C ILE A 69 4.98 3.58 -9.78
N GLU A 70 5.77 4.31 -9.01
CA GLU A 70 7.11 4.78 -9.37
C GLU A 70 8.06 3.62 -9.65
N ALA A 71 7.97 2.52 -8.89
CA ALA A 71 8.70 1.30 -9.21
C ALA A 71 8.36 0.79 -10.63
N GLY A 72 7.08 0.75 -10.99
CA GLY A 72 6.64 0.38 -12.34
C GLY A 72 7.04 1.39 -13.42
N MET A 73 7.03 2.70 -13.09
CA MET A 73 7.47 3.76 -14.00
C MET A 73 8.95 3.62 -14.34
N VAL A 74 9.80 3.40 -13.34
CA VAL A 74 11.24 3.21 -13.53
C VAL A 74 11.51 1.98 -14.39
N GLU A 75 10.82 0.86 -14.13
CA GLU A 75 10.89 -0.33 -14.99
C GLU A 75 10.42 -0.07 -16.43
N ALA A 76 9.46 0.85 -16.61
CA ALA A 76 8.97 1.27 -17.92
C ALA A 76 9.83 2.36 -18.60
N GLY A 77 10.97 2.76 -18.01
CA GLY A 77 11.84 3.80 -18.57
C GLY A 77 11.36 5.24 -18.31
N ILE A 78 10.46 5.45 -17.35
CA ILE A 78 9.91 6.77 -16.97
C ILE A 78 10.51 7.21 -15.64
N ARG A 79 11.07 8.42 -15.59
CA ARG A 79 11.70 9.00 -14.42
C ARG A 79 10.68 9.71 -13.52
N PRO A 80 10.41 9.23 -12.29
CA PRO A 80 9.66 10.01 -11.33
C PRO A 80 10.52 11.19 -10.84
N VAL A 81 10.06 12.43 -11.02
CA VAL A 81 10.82 13.63 -10.62
C VAL A 81 10.25 14.29 -9.37
N ILE A 82 8.93 14.19 -9.16
CA ILE A 82 8.26 14.68 -7.96
C ILE A 82 7.21 13.68 -7.51
N ALA A 83 7.21 13.40 -6.21
CA ALA A 83 6.18 12.62 -5.52
C ALA A 83 5.61 13.47 -4.38
N VAL A 84 4.28 13.51 -4.23
CA VAL A 84 3.60 14.20 -3.13
C VAL A 84 2.93 13.18 -2.24
N GLU A 85 3.31 13.16 -0.97
CA GLU A 85 2.73 12.26 0.02
C GLU A 85 2.81 12.86 1.43
N PHE A 86 1.64 13.08 2.03
CA PHE A 86 1.54 13.46 3.42
C PHE A 86 0.09 13.30 3.93
N ASP A 87 -0.08 12.55 5.01
CA ASP A 87 -1.31 12.51 5.80
C ASP A 87 -1.08 13.27 7.12
N PRO A 88 -1.67 14.47 7.29
CA PRO A 88 -1.49 15.26 8.50
C PRO A 88 -2.06 14.60 9.75
N THR A 89 -2.98 13.63 9.59
CA THR A 89 -3.54 12.86 10.71
C THR A 89 -2.60 11.75 11.19
N LYS A 90 -1.60 11.39 10.38
CA LYS A 90 -0.61 10.33 10.66
C LYS A 90 0.81 10.79 10.29
N PRO A 91 1.34 11.82 10.96
CA PRO A 91 2.60 12.45 10.57
C PRO A 91 3.81 11.50 10.71
N GLU A 92 3.84 10.64 11.73
CA GLU A 92 4.93 9.68 11.92
C GLU A 92 4.97 8.63 10.80
N LEU A 93 3.80 8.06 10.45
CA LEU A 93 3.68 7.13 9.34
C LEU A 93 4.06 7.79 8.01
N SER A 94 3.58 9.02 7.78
CA SER A 94 3.90 9.78 6.56
C SER A 94 5.41 10.01 6.42
N ARG A 95 6.10 10.36 7.51
CA ARG A 95 7.57 10.49 7.51
C ARG A 95 8.27 9.16 7.21
N ALA A 96 7.80 8.05 7.78
CA ALA A 96 8.37 6.73 7.52
C ALA A 96 8.19 6.30 6.04
N ILE A 97 7.03 6.61 5.46
CA ILE A 97 6.75 6.41 4.04
C ILE A 97 7.69 7.28 3.19
N ALA A 98 7.79 8.58 3.49
CA ALA A 98 8.65 9.50 2.77
C ALA A 98 10.14 9.12 2.84
N PHE A 99 10.61 8.65 4.01
CA PHE A 99 11.98 8.13 4.18
C PHE A 99 12.24 6.93 3.27
N THR A 100 11.32 5.97 3.26
CA THR A 100 11.43 4.77 2.41
C THR A 100 11.39 5.12 0.93
N HIS A 101 10.47 6.02 0.54
CA HIS A 101 10.35 6.52 -0.82
C HIS A 101 11.65 7.19 -1.28
N HIS A 102 12.18 8.13 -0.49
CA HIS A 102 13.44 8.80 -0.78
C HIS A 102 14.61 7.81 -0.95
N HIS A 103 14.73 6.83 -0.05
CA HIS A 103 15.77 5.80 -0.15
C HIS A 103 15.70 5.02 -1.47
N ASN A 104 14.50 4.77 -1.98
CA ASN A 104 14.30 3.98 -3.20
C ASN A 104 14.49 4.80 -4.48
N PHE A 105 14.06 6.07 -4.50
CA PHE A 105 13.92 6.85 -5.74
C PHE A 105 14.80 8.10 -5.85
N SER A 106 15.56 8.46 -4.80
CA SER A 106 16.43 9.65 -4.82
C SER A 106 17.50 9.62 -5.91
N GLU A 107 18.03 8.44 -6.23
CA GLU A 107 19.01 8.25 -7.31
C GLU A 107 18.46 8.57 -8.71
N TYR A 108 17.14 8.50 -8.91
CA TYR A 108 16.47 8.92 -10.14
C TYR A 108 16.19 10.42 -10.17
N GLY A 109 16.59 11.16 -9.13
CA GLY A 109 16.30 12.58 -8.95
C GLY A 109 14.90 12.86 -8.40
N CYS A 110 14.18 11.85 -7.91
CA CYS A 110 12.83 12.03 -7.38
C CYS A 110 12.85 12.79 -6.06
N ARG A 111 12.06 13.86 -5.98
CA ARG A 111 11.86 14.64 -4.75
C ARG A 111 10.51 14.31 -4.13
N ILE A 112 10.54 13.78 -2.90
CA ILE A 112 9.33 13.57 -2.09
C ILE A 112 8.95 14.87 -1.37
N ILE A 113 7.72 15.33 -1.59
CA ILE A 113 7.13 16.51 -0.97
C ILE A 113 6.19 16.05 0.14
N GLN A 114 6.55 16.37 1.39
CA GLN A 114 5.78 16.07 2.58
C GLN A 114 4.79 17.19 2.90
N LEU A 115 3.91 17.46 1.94
CA LEU A 115 2.77 18.37 2.06
C LEU A 115 1.53 17.66 1.51
N THR A 116 0.35 18.09 1.94
CA THR A 116 -0.89 17.65 1.30
C THR A 116 -0.94 18.16 -0.14
N VAL A 117 -1.66 17.45 -1.01
CA VAL A 117 -1.88 17.89 -2.40
C VAL A 117 -2.59 19.25 -2.44
N GLN A 118 -3.43 19.55 -1.45
CA GLN A 118 -4.12 20.83 -1.30
C GLN A 118 -3.14 21.97 -1.01
N GLU A 119 -2.20 21.79 -0.09
CA GLU A 119 -1.16 22.79 0.20
C GLU A 119 -0.24 23.01 -1.02
N VAL A 120 0.12 21.93 -1.73
CA VAL A 120 0.86 22.03 -2.99
C VAL A 120 0.07 22.83 -4.04
N ALA A 121 -1.23 22.56 -4.19
CA ALA A 121 -2.08 23.28 -5.12
C ALA A 121 -2.22 24.77 -4.75
N GLN A 122 -2.35 25.09 -3.46
CA GLN A 122 -2.38 26.46 -2.95
C GLN A 122 -1.08 27.23 -3.22
N SER A 123 0.06 26.54 -3.26
CA SER A 123 1.34 27.12 -3.66
C SER A 123 1.47 27.37 -5.17
N GLY A 124 0.47 26.97 -5.97
CA GLY A 124 0.55 27.02 -7.43
C GLY A 124 1.52 26.00 -8.03
N PHE A 125 1.73 24.85 -7.34
CA PHE A 125 2.70 23.83 -7.75
C PHE A 125 4.12 24.39 -7.92
N LEU A 126 4.56 25.25 -7.00
CA LEU A 126 5.86 25.89 -7.08
C LEU A 126 6.99 24.83 -7.10
N GLY A 127 7.88 24.93 -8.09
CA GLY A 127 8.99 23.99 -8.27
C GLY A 127 8.63 22.71 -9.02
N PHE A 128 7.38 22.57 -9.49
CA PHE A 128 6.99 21.47 -10.38
C PHE A 128 7.44 21.72 -11.83
N PRO A 129 7.71 20.65 -12.60
CA PRO A 129 7.93 20.80 -14.03
C PRO A 129 6.68 21.39 -14.68
N ARG A 130 6.85 22.35 -15.59
CA ARG A 130 5.73 22.98 -16.31
C ARG A 130 5.02 22.02 -17.27
N ARG A 131 5.73 20.99 -17.76
CA ARG A 131 5.26 20.04 -18.76
C ARG A 131 5.77 18.64 -18.41
N PRO A 132 5.20 17.97 -17.39
CA PRO A 132 5.49 16.55 -17.20
C PRO A 132 4.91 15.74 -18.35
N ASP A 133 5.58 14.66 -18.73
CA ASP A 133 5.08 13.72 -19.74
C ASP A 133 3.96 12.84 -19.18
N TYR A 134 4.00 12.59 -17.86
CA TYR A 134 2.99 11.81 -17.15
C TYR A 134 2.62 12.45 -15.81
N LEU A 135 1.33 12.48 -15.50
CA LEU A 135 0.81 12.86 -14.19
C LEU A 135 -0.02 11.70 -13.63
N HIS A 136 0.44 11.14 -12.52
CA HIS A 136 -0.32 10.15 -11.76
C HIS A 136 -1.05 10.80 -10.59
N ALA A 137 -2.30 10.42 -10.36
CA ALA A 137 -3.02 10.79 -9.15
C ALA A 137 -3.99 9.67 -8.74
N SER A 138 -3.71 9.01 -7.62
CA SER A 138 -4.58 7.98 -7.05
C SER A 138 -4.94 8.30 -5.60
N PRO A 139 -5.97 9.13 -5.35
CA PRO A 139 -6.37 9.49 -4.00
C PRO A 139 -6.90 8.30 -3.21
N VAL A 140 -6.99 8.47 -1.89
CA VAL A 140 -7.49 7.44 -0.97
C VAL A 140 -8.91 6.98 -1.36
N CYS A 141 -9.10 5.68 -1.50
CA CYS A 141 -10.37 5.10 -1.96
C CYS A 141 -11.36 4.78 -0.82
N ALA A 142 -11.01 5.03 0.45
CA ALA A 142 -11.79 4.56 1.60
C ALA A 142 -13.26 5.02 1.59
N ASN A 143 -13.53 6.23 1.10
CA ASN A 143 -14.88 6.81 1.06
C ASN A 143 -15.67 6.47 -0.22
N VAL A 144 -15.01 5.88 -1.22
CA VAL A 144 -15.62 5.54 -2.53
C VAL A 144 -15.67 4.03 -2.78
N SER A 145 -14.95 3.25 -1.98
CA SER A 145 -14.87 1.80 -2.12
C SER A 145 -16.14 1.11 -1.61
N LEU A 146 -16.86 0.43 -2.51
CA LEU A 146 -18.00 -0.43 -2.17
C LEU A 146 -17.61 -1.55 -1.19
N ALA A 147 -16.36 -2.02 -1.24
CA ALA A 147 -15.88 -3.03 -0.30
C ALA A 147 -15.73 -2.49 1.13
N HIS A 148 -15.52 -1.17 1.28
CA HIS A 148 -15.47 -0.50 2.58
C HIS A 148 -16.89 -0.22 3.10
N THR A 149 -17.80 0.26 2.23
CA THR A 149 -19.19 0.51 2.62
C THR A 149 -19.98 -0.77 2.91
N ALA A 150 -19.65 -1.90 2.27
CA ALA A 150 -20.26 -3.20 2.59
C ALA A 150 -19.89 -3.72 4.00
N LYS A 151 -18.75 -3.30 4.57
CA LYS A 151 -18.35 -3.65 5.94
C LYS A 151 -18.86 -2.67 7.00
N ALA A 152 -19.02 -1.40 6.63
CA ALA A 152 -19.64 -0.40 7.47
C ALA A 152 -21.14 -0.39 7.15
N GLY A 153 -21.92 -1.28 7.78
CA GLY A 153 -23.35 -1.52 7.52
C GLY A 153 -24.28 -0.30 7.49
N LYS A 154 -24.09 0.59 6.52
CA LYS A 154 -25.02 1.63 6.13
C LYS A 154 -26.04 0.92 5.26
N GLY A 155 -27.16 0.59 5.91
CA GLY A 155 -28.38 0.19 5.24
C GLY A 155 -28.65 1.13 4.08
N ILE A 156 -29.02 0.52 2.97
CA ILE A 156 -29.54 1.19 1.80
C ILE A 156 -30.87 1.82 2.26
N GLU A 157 -30.86 3.08 2.67
CA GLU A 157 -32.09 3.89 2.66
C GLU A 157 -32.37 4.19 1.19
N THR A 158 -33.26 3.39 0.60
CA THR A 158 -33.97 3.78 -0.61
C THR A 158 -34.88 4.94 -0.25
N ALA A 159 -34.74 6.06 -0.97
CA ALA A 159 -35.71 7.14 -0.92
C ALA A 159 -37.03 6.66 -1.56
N ASP A 160 -38.14 6.87 -0.84
CA ASP A 160 -39.52 6.74 -1.35
C ASP A 160 -39.84 7.79 -2.42
#